data_AF-A0A2W4ZF89-F1
#
_entry.id   AF-A0A2W4ZF89-F1
#
_cell.length_a   1.000
_cell.length_b   1.000
_cell.length_c   1.000
_cell.angle_alpha   90.00
_cell.angle_beta   90.00
_cell.angle_gamma   90.00
#
_symmetry.space_group_name_H-M   'P 1'
#
loop_
_entity.id
_entity.type
_entity.pdbx_description
1 polymer ?
#
loop_
_entity_poly.entity_id
_entity_poly.type
_entity_poly.pdbx_seq_one_letter_code
_entity_poly.pdbx_strand_id
1 'polypeptide(L)'
;MRRRSMTLPAAMFEPQGRSVSVPAHDPVPVVRSRPHLYLVGEAERSNRAPAASAGRISIQINGRWHALRGRTATFAQLLRLAFPNQALATPSAATVSYHGGVATRPSGLMTPGDVIELADGLIVNADATYAS
;
A
#
# COMPACT_ATOMS: atom_id res chain seq x y z
N MET A 1 42.68 -13.90 -78.69
CA MET A 1 41.50 -14.66 -79.14
C MET A 1 41.16 -15.67 -78.05
N ARG A 2 40.02 -15.51 -77.35
CA ARG A 2 39.41 -16.46 -76.35
C ARG A 2 40.22 -16.65 -75.04
N ARG A 3 39.72 -16.57 -73.80
CA ARG A 3 38.39 -16.37 -73.19
C ARG A 3 38.59 -15.81 -71.77
N ARG A 4 37.74 -14.85 -71.40
CA ARG A 4 37.33 -14.48 -70.02
C ARG A 4 36.66 -15.70 -69.35
N SER A 5 36.65 -15.90 -68.03
CA SER A 5 35.87 -15.14 -67.02
C SER A 5 36.31 -15.59 -65.60
N MET A 6 36.65 -14.67 -64.68
CA MET A 6 35.74 -14.02 -63.69
C MET A 6 35.58 -14.90 -62.44
N THR A 7 36.43 -14.70 -61.42
CA THR A 7 36.23 -13.84 -60.22
C THR A 7 35.21 -14.42 -59.24
N LEU A 8 35.71 -14.66 -58.02
CA LEU A 8 35.08 -15.25 -56.84
C LEU A 8 33.77 -14.56 -56.42
N PRO A 9 32.81 -15.30 -55.84
CA PRO A 9 31.83 -14.72 -54.94
C PRO A 9 32.32 -14.69 -53.49
N ALA A 10 31.94 -13.59 -52.86
CA ALA A 10 32.31 -13.11 -51.54
C ALA A 10 31.55 -13.80 -50.40
N ALA A 11 32.14 -13.66 -49.20
CA ALA A 11 31.57 -13.54 -47.86
C ALA A 11 32.54 -14.28 -46.90
N MET A 12 33.02 -13.72 -45.80
CA MET A 12 32.33 -12.91 -44.83
C MET A 12 33.30 -11.97 -44.12
N PHE A 13 32.74 -10.83 -43.75
CA PHE A 13 33.21 -9.86 -42.79
C PHE A 13 33.75 -10.52 -41.49
N GLU A 14 35.02 -10.34 -41.18
CA GLU A 14 35.55 -10.48 -39.82
C GLU A 14 36.07 -9.11 -39.35
N PRO A 15 35.35 -8.40 -38.47
CA PRO A 15 35.92 -7.23 -37.83
C PRO A 15 36.87 -7.66 -36.70
N GLN A 16 38.15 -7.37 -36.90
CA GLN A 16 39.15 -7.35 -35.84
C GLN A 16 38.73 -6.37 -34.73
N GLY A 17 38.49 -6.90 -33.53
CA GLY A 17 38.17 -6.15 -32.32
C GLY A 17 39.19 -6.39 -31.22
N ARG A 18 40.30 -5.65 -31.29
CA ARG A 18 41.09 -5.08 -30.18
C ARG A 18 40.94 -5.76 -28.80
N SER A 19 41.88 -6.62 -28.43
CA SER A 19 42.06 -7.07 -27.04
C SER A 19 42.43 -5.88 -26.15
N VAL A 20 41.50 -5.45 -25.31
CA VAL A 20 41.78 -4.52 -24.20
C VAL A 20 41.78 -5.35 -22.93
N SER A 21 42.96 -5.54 -22.35
CA SER A 21 43.12 -6.11 -21.01
C SER A 21 42.50 -5.16 -19.99
N VAL A 22 41.38 -5.56 -19.41
CA VAL A 22 40.75 -4.85 -18.28
C VAL A 22 41.38 -5.41 -16.98
N PRO A 23 41.85 -4.57 -16.05
CA PRO A 23 42.48 -5.03 -14.82
C PRO A 23 41.49 -5.81 -13.96
N ALA A 24 42.00 -6.85 -13.29
CA ALA A 24 41.22 -7.72 -12.41
C ALA A 24 40.50 -6.88 -11.33
N HIS A 25 39.20 -6.69 -11.51
CA HIS A 25 38.33 -6.29 -10.43
C HIS A 25 38.11 -7.52 -9.56
N ASP A 26 38.37 -7.37 -8.26
CA ASP A 26 38.01 -8.32 -7.21
C ASP A 26 36.62 -8.89 -7.49
N PRO A 27 36.38 -10.21 -7.38
CA PRO A 27 35.05 -10.75 -7.61
C PRO A 27 34.10 -10.19 -6.55
N VAL A 28 33.27 -9.23 -6.95
CA VAL A 28 32.11 -8.80 -6.16
C VAL A 28 31.33 -10.08 -5.83
N PRO A 29 31.07 -10.39 -4.55
CA PRO A 29 30.31 -11.57 -4.23
C PRO A 29 28.94 -11.43 -4.90
N VAL A 30 28.63 -12.38 -5.79
CA VAL A 30 27.29 -12.53 -6.33
C VAL A 30 26.39 -12.85 -5.14
N VAL A 31 25.78 -11.81 -4.56
CA VAL A 31 24.63 -11.97 -3.68
C VAL A 31 23.56 -12.55 -4.57
N ARG A 32 23.47 -13.88 -4.58
CA ARG A 32 22.32 -14.57 -5.14
C ARG A 32 21.11 -13.96 -4.44
N SER A 33 20.29 -13.22 -5.17
CA SER A 33 18.98 -12.77 -4.71
C SER A 33 18.23 -14.00 -4.27
N ARG A 34 18.32 -14.33 -2.99
CA ARG A 34 17.42 -15.28 -2.37
C ARG A 34 16.06 -14.62 -2.52
N PRO A 35 15.10 -15.20 -3.25
CA PRO A 35 13.73 -14.78 -3.04
C PRO A 35 13.50 -15.00 -1.55
N HIS A 36 13.23 -13.92 -0.81
CA HIS A 36 12.76 -14.02 0.56
C HIS A 36 11.40 -14.74 0.47
N LEU A 37 11.42 -16.06 0.42
CA LEU A 37 10.28 -16.92 0.64
C LEU A 37 9.91 -16.72 2.10
N TYR A 38 9.05 -15.75 2.35
CA TYR A 38 8.29 -15.71 3.58
C TYR A 38 7.41 -16.94 3.55
N LEU A 39 7.76 -17.97 4.32
CA LEU A 39 6.79 -18.97 4.72
C LEU A 39 5.81 -18.23 5.63
N VAL A 40 4.79 -17.64 5.03
CA VAL A 40 3.60 -17.22 5.75
C VAL A 40 2.96 -18.52 6.21
N GLY A 41 3.36 -18.99 7.40
CA GLY A 41 2.67 -20.09 8.05
C GLY A 41 1.18 -19.77 8.12
N GLU A 42 0.35 -20.79 8.18
CA GLU A 42 -1.12 -20.73 8.25
C GLU A 42 -1.67 -19.98 9.48
N ALA A 43 -0.95 -19.01 10.03
CA ALA A 43 -1.59 -17.85 10.61
C ALA A 43 -2.10 -16.99 9.45
N GLU A 44 -3.25 -17.40 8.87
CA GLU A 44 -4.25 -16.41 8.48
C GLU A 44 -4.35 -15.45 9.66
N ARG A 45 -3.63 -14.32 9.60
CA ARG A 45 -3.88 -13.23 10.53
C ARG A 45 -5.29 -12.84 10.21
N SER A 46 -6.21 -13.36 11.02
CA SER A 46 -7.62 -13.08 10.99
C SER A 46 -7.77 -11.58 11.13
N ASN A 47 -7.68 -10.89 10.00
CA ASN A 47 -8.19 -9.54 9.83
C ASN A 47 -9.72 -9.58 9.73
N ARG A 48 -10.32 -10.76 9.99
CA ARG A 48 -11.75 -10.93 10.24
C ARG A 48 -12.16 -9.92 11.30
N ALA A 49 -13.15 -9.11 10.95
CA ALA A 49 -13.81 -8.22 11.90
C ALA A 49 -14.17 -9.02 13.15
N PRO A 50 -13.79 -8.57 14.36
CA PRO A 50 -14.20 -9.24 15.57
C PRO A 50 -15.73 -9.28 15.61
N ALA A 51 -16.29 -10.44 15.96
CA ALA A 51 -17.73 -10.58 16.11
C ALA A 51 -18.22 -9.52 17.11
N ALA A 52 -18.92 -8.51 16.61
CA ALA A 52 -19.44 -7.46 17.47
C ALA A 52 -20.41 -8.10 18.46
N SER A 53 -20.24 -7.85 19.76
CA SER A 53 -21.25 -8.26 20.75
C SER A 53 -22.60 -7.67 20.34
N ALA A 54 -23.68 -8.45 20.52
CA ALA A 54 -25.03 -8.10 20.08
C ALA A 54 -25.37 -6.61 20.33
N GLY A 55 -25.72 -5.91 19.25
CA GLY A 55 -26.07 -4.48 19.27
C GLY A 55 -24.89 -3.50 19.18
N ARG A 56 -23.68 -3.98 18.88
CA ARG A 56 -22.52 -3.14 18.53
C ARG A 56 -22.17 -3.30 17.06
N ILE A 57 -21.52 -2.29 16.50
CA ILE A 57 -21.01 -2.30 15.12
C ILE A 57 -19.49 -2.30 15.20
N SER A 58 -18.85 -3.30 14.58
CA SER A 58 -17.39 -3.40 14.53
C SER A 58 -16.89 -2.57 13.35
N ILE A 59 -16.07 -1.56 13.64
CA ILE A 59 -15.43 -0.71 12.64
C ILE A 59 -13.92 -0.70 12.86
N GLN A 60 -13.16 -0.42 11.82
CA GLN A 60 -11.71 -0.27 11.88
C GLN A 60 -11.34 1.21 11.77
N ILE A 61 -10.57 1.75 12.72
CA ILE A 61 -10.08 3.14 12.70
C ILE A 61 -8.56 3.11 12.70
N ASN A 62 -7.91 3.68 11.68
CA ASN A 62 -6.45 3.68 11.51
C ASN A 62 -5.82 2.28 11.74
N GLY A 63 -6.49 1.24 11.21
CA GLY A 63 -6.07 -0.16 11.33
C GLY A 63 -6.47 -0.87 12.64
N ARG A 64 -7.04 -0.17 13.63
CA ARG A 64 -7.47 -0.75 14.92
C ARG A 64 -8.97 -1.03 14.93
N TRP A 65 -9.38 -2.20 15.45
CA TRP A 65 -10.79 -2.53 15.58
C TRP A 65 -11.43 -1.85 16.79
N HIS A 66 -12.60 -1.25 16.58
CA HIS A 66 -13.42 -0.60 17.57
C HIS A 66 -14.86 -1.10 17.48
N ALA A 67 -15.44 -1.48 18.61
CA ALA A 67 -16.85 -1.83 18.69
C ALA A 67 -17.64 -0.62 19.20
N LEU A 68 -18.39 0.03 18.31
CA LEU A 68 -19.18 1.21 18.65
C LEU A 68 -20.62 0.86 18.96
N ARG A 69 -21.24 1.68 19.82
CA ARG A 69 -22.67 1.67 20.09
C ARG A 69 -23.34 2.78 19.27
N GLY A 70 -24.53 2.49 18.76
CA GLY A 70 -25.29 3.42 17.92
C GLY A 70 -25.11 3.13 16.43
N ARG A 71 -25.88 3.86 15.61
CA ARG A 71 -25.95 3.67 14.14
C ARG A 71 -25.21 4.76 13.37
N THR A 72 -24.74 5.79 14.05
CA THR A 72 -24.10 6.96 13.46
C THR A 72 -22.87 7.36 14.26
N ALA A 73 -21.85 7.88 13.58
CA ALA A 73 -20.69 8.50 14.20
C ALA A 73 -20.44 9.88 13.62
N THR A 74 -20.08 10.80 14.52
CA THR A 74 -19.68 12.16 14.15
C THR A 74 -18.19 12.22 13.86
N PHE A 75 -17.77 13.17 13.04
CA PHE A 75 -16.36 13.46 12.76
C PHE A 75 -15.52 13.55 14.05
N ALA A 76 -15.99 14.34 15.04
CA ALA A 76 -15.29 14.54 16.30
C ALA A 76 -15.21 13.28 17.18
N GLN A 77 -16.16 12.35 17.07
CA GLN A 77 -16.07 11.06 17.77
C GLN A 77 -15.02 10.16 17.13
N LEU A 78 -15.02 10.04 15.80
CA LEU A 78 -14.03 9.24 15.08
C LEU A 78 -12.61 9.75 15.32
N LEU A 79 -12.43 11.08 15.34
CA LEU A 79 -11.13 11.69 15.61
C LEU A 79 -10.62 11.41 17.03
N ARG A 80 -11.50 11.49 18.04
CA ARG A 80 -11.15 11.14 19.43
C ARG A 80 -10.75 9.68 19.58
N LEU A 81 -11.37 8.78 18.82
CA LEU A 81 -11.02 7.35 18.82
C LEU A 81 -9.70 7.09 18.10
N ALA A 82 -9.42 7.83 17.02
CA ALA A 82 -8.17 7.73 16.27
C ALA A 82 -6.97 8.27 17.05
N PHE A 83 -7.15 9.37 17.80
CA PHE A 83 -6.09 10.06 18.53
C PHE A 83 -6.45 10.24 20.02
N PRO A 84 -6.48 9.15 20.82
CA PRO A 84 -6.90 9.23 22.23
C PRO A 84 -6.02 10.14 23.09
N ASN A 85 -4.72 10.21 22.78
CA ASN A 85 -3.77 11.06 23.51
C ASN A 85 -3.93 12.55 23.22
N GLN A 86 -4.62 12.91 22.13
CA GLN A 86 -4.82 14.28 21.68
C GLN A 86 -6.29 14.71 21.87
N ALA A 87 -7.09 13.96 22.63
CA ALA A 87 -8.54 14.16 22.74
C ALA A 87 -8.96 15.54 23.29
N LEU A 88 -8.06 16.26 23.96
CA LEU A 88 -8.27 17.63 24.47
C LEU A 88 -7.65 18.71 23.56
N ALA A 89 -6.79 18.33 22.62
CA ALA A 89 -6.17 19.26 21.69
C ALA A 89 -7.12 19.51 20.51
N THR A 90 -7.30 20.79 20.15
CA THR A 90 -8.06 21.15 18.95
C THR A 90 -7.11 21.08 17.75
N PRO A 91 -7.34 20.20 16.77
CA PRO A 91 -6.51 20.12 15.58
C PRO A 91 -6.71 21.38 14.72
N SER A 92 -5.62 21.88 14.13
CA SER A 92 -5.66 22.99 13.17
C SER A 92 -6.30 22.58 11.85
N ALA A 93 -6.10 21.33 11.44
CA ALA A 93 -6.76 20.70 10.30
C ALA A 93 -6.96 19.22 10.59
N ALA A 94 -8.11 18.66 10.23
CA ALA A 94 -8.35 17.23 10.34
C ALA A 94 -9.23 16.75 9.19
N THR A 95 -8.94 15.55 8.71
CA THR A 95 -9.66 14.91 7.61
C THR A 95 -9.93 13.45 7.99
N VAL A 96 -11.14 12.98 7.71
CA VAL A 96 -11.51 11.59 7.95
C VAL A 96 -12.02 11.00 6.65
N SER A 97 -11.37 9.97 6.14
CA SER A 97 -11.88 9.18 5.02
C SER A 97 -12.48 7.88 5.51
N TYR A 98 -13.47 7.38 4.81
CA TYR A 98 -14.13 6.11 5.15
C TYR A 98 -14.39 5.26 3.92
N HIS A 99 -14.41 3.95 4.12
CA HIS A 99 -14.63 2.92 3.10
C HIS A 99 -15.40 1.74 3.72
N GLY A 100 -16.29 1.12 2.94
CA GLY A 100 -17.15 0.05 3.47
C GLY A 100 -18.33 0.58 4.29
N GLY A 101 -18.79 1.80 3.98
CA GLY A 101 -20.01 2.36 4.55
C GLY A 101 -21.29 1.69 4.02
N VAL A 102 -22.42 2.20 4.46
CA VAL A 102 -23.75 1.77 3.99
C VAL A 102 -23.87 1.89 2.47
N ALA A 103 -24.73 1.09 1.84
CA ALA A 103 -24.86 1.04 0.37
C ALA A 103 -25.13 2.41 -0.28
N THR A 104 -25.75 3.34 0.45
CA THR A 104 -26.00 4.72 0.01
C THR A 104 -24.76 5.61 -0.01
N ARG A 105 -23.77 5.32 0.85
CA ARG A 105 -22.49 6.03 0.98
C ARG A 105 -21.38 5.04 1.31
N PRO A 106 -20.89 4.27 0.32
CA PRO A 106 -19.92 3.20 0.57
C PRO A 106 -18.52 3.74 0.90
N SER A 107 -18.19 4.94 0.43
CA SER A 107 -16.93 5.61 0.73
C SER A 107 -17.09 7.13 0.62
N GLY A 108 -16.17 7.86 1.23
CA GLY A 108 -16.15 9.30 1.13
C GLY A 108 -15.16 9.94 2.09
N LEU A 109 -15.24 11.26 2.14
CA LEU A 109 -14.45 12.11 3.01
C LEU A 109 -15.41 12.90 3.90
N MET A 110 -15.09 12.98 5.18
CA MET A 110 -15.83 13.72 6.19
C MET A 110 -15.03 14.95 6.59
N THR A 111 -15.76 16.05 6.72
CA THR A 111 -15.26 17.32 7.23
C THR A 111 -15.77 17.57 8.66
N PRO A 112 -15.18 18.52 9.40
CA PRO A 112 -15.67 18.88 10.73
C PRO A 112 -17.16 19.25 10.73
N GLY A 113 -17.96 18.51 11.50
CA GLY A 113 -19.42 18.66 11.57
C GLY A 113 -20.20 17.57 10.86
N ASP A 114 -19.55 16.79 9.99
CA ASP A 114 -20.22 15.68 9.29
C ASP A 114 -20.55 14.50 10.20
N VAL A 115 -21.59 13.78 9.79
CA VAL A 115 -22.07 12.56 10.43
C VAL A 115 -22.23 11.48 9.37
N ILE A 116 -21.75 10.28 9.67
CA ILE A 116 -21.93 9.09 8.83
C ILE A 116 -22.68 8.01 9.57
N GLU A 117 -23.36 7.16 8.80
CA GLU A 117 -23.91 5.92 9.32
C GLU A 117 -22.80 4.87 9.46
N LEU A 118 -22.84 4.14 10.57
CA LEU A 118 -21.92 3.07 10.86
C LEU A 118 -22.42 1.78 10.21
N ALA A 119 -21.51 1.07 9.54
CA ALA A 119 -21.72 -0.26 8.99
C ALA A 119 -20.67 -1.21 9.56
N ASP A 120 -21.01 -2.50 9.65
CA ASP A 120 -20.06 -3.50 10.11
C ASP A 120 -18.94 -3.66 9.07
N GLY A 121 -17.69 -3.69 9.54
CA GLY A 121 -16.52 -3.70 8.66
C GLY A 121 -16.18 -2.33 8.05
N LEU A 122 -16.82 -1.24 8.48
CA LEU A 122 -16.46 0.12 8.07
C LEU A 122 -15.00 0.41 8.42
N ILE A 123 -14.22 0.83 7.43
CA ILE A 123 -12.83 1.25 7.57
C ILE A 123 -12.80 2.78 7.57
N VAL A 124 -12.17 3.35 8.58
CA VAL A 124 -12.03 4.78 8.78
C VAL A 124 -10.54 5.09 8.90
N ASN A 125 -10.09 6.05 8.11
CA ASN A 125 -8.75 6.62 8.24
C ASN A 125 -8.89 8.08 8.65
N ALA A 126 -8.24 8.47 9.73
CA ALA A 126 -8.29 9.80 10.28
C ALA A 126 -6.88 10.38 10.30
N ASP A 127 -6.75 11.57 9.74
CA ASP A 127 -5.54 12.37 9.74
C ASP A 127 -5.83 13.71 10.44
N ALA A 128 -4.92 14.13 11.32
CA ALA A 128 -5.07 15.35 12.10
C ALA A 128 -3.73 16.03 12.30
N THR A 129 -3.69 17.32 11.98
CA THR A 129 -2.55 18.20 12.20
C THR A 129 -2.82 19.06 13.42
N TYR A 130 -1.97 18.91 14.44
CA TYR A 130 -2.00 19.74 15.64
C TYR A 130 -0.88 20.77 15.55
N ALA A 131 -1.17 22.04 15.86
CA ALA A 131 -0.13 23.03 16.05
C ALA A 131 0.61 22.70 17.36
N SER A 132 1.92 22.45 17.24
CA SER A 132 2.83 22.21 18.36
C SER A 132 3.07 23.46 19.19
#